data_AF-A0A3R9GH13-F1
#
_entry.id   AF-A0A3R9GH13-F1
#
_cell.length_a   1.000
_cell.length_b   1.000
_cell.length_c   1.000
_cell.angle_alpha   90.00
_cell.angle_beta   90.00
_cell.angle_gamma   90.00
#
_symmetry.space_group_name_H-M   'P 1'
#
loop_
_entity.id
_entity.type
_entity.pdbx_description
1 polymer ?
#
loop_
_entity_poly.entity_id
_entity_poly.type
_entity_poly.pdbx_seq_one_letter_code
_entity_poly.pdbx_strand_id
1 'polypeptide(L)'
;HFLENEILHLDSDFSDFPTNVDQLAVWMQKQNKTQCLHYKEYLERRENGSAREFFGTTSKAYEFLYKVAPTKRVDGAWLYSFTQYWNDPAFRDFIQIYVEELGLGSSQSNHVKLFNKLLLSLGLHQFSMNLPDEYYHQSAIQLALAYAPSDFIPEIAGFNFGYEQLPLHLLITNYELKELGIDSKYFNLHITIDNFDNG
;
A
#
# COMPACT_ATOMS: atom_id res chain seq x y z
N HIS A 1 -17.17 -14.94 8.23
CA HIS A 1 -16.29 -16.11 8.46
C HIS A 1 -14.85 -15.90 8.02
N PHE A 2 -14.52 -15.60 6.74
CA PHE A 2 -13.10 -15.41 6.35
C PHE A 2 -12.42 -14.27 7.13
N LEU A 3 -12.93 -13.03 7.05
CA LEU A 3 -12.34 -11.89 7.77
C LEU A 3 -12.33 -12.05 9.29
N GLU A 4 -13.38 -12.64 9.87
CA GLU A 4 -13.42 -12.95 11.30
C GLU A 4 -12.27 -13.89 11.70
N ASN A 5 -12.00 -14.92 10.89
CA ASN A 5 -10.88 -15.82 11.13
C ASN A 5 -9.54 -15.09 11.01
N GLU A 6 -9.37 -14.20 10.03
CA GLU A 6 -8.15 -13.39 9.89
C GLU A 6 -7.90 -12.54 11.14
N ILE A 7 -8.94 -11.86 11.64
CA ILE A 7 -8.86 -11.03 12.85
C ILE A 7 -8.44 -11.85 14.07
N LEU A 8 -8.95 -13.08 14.23
CA LEU A 8 -8.58 -13.97 15.33
C LEU A 8 -7.11 -14.39 15.31
N HIS A 9 -6.44 -14.33 14.17
CA HIS A 9 -5.02 -14.65 14.03
C HIS A 9 -4.11 -13.40 14.09
N LEU A 10 -4.68 -12.19 14.23
CA LEU A 10 -3.88 -10.98 14.41
C LEU A 10 -3.22 -11.01 15.79
N ASP A 11 -1.92 -10.76 15.79
CA ASP A 11 -1.17 -10.59 17.03
C ASP A 11 -1.58 -9.25 17.68
N SER A 12 -1.99 -9.29 18.93
CA SER A 12 -2.54 -8.10 19.63
C SER A 12 -1.46 -7.13 20.12
N ASP A 13 -0.18 -7.44 19.91
CA ASP A 13 0.97 -6.69 20.43
C ASP A 13 1.33 -5.45 19.58
N PHE A 14 0.34 -4.61 19.27
CA PHE A 14 0.59 -3.27 18.72
C PHE A 14 0.82 -2.26 19.86
N SER A 15 1.97 -2.38 20.54
CA SER A 15 2.22 -1.67 21.80
C SER A 15 2.32 -0.15 21.71
N ASP A 16 2.46 0.42 20.50
CA ASP A 16 2.63 1.88 20.29
C ASP A 16 1.38 2.54 19.68
N PHE A 17 0.29 1.82 19.38
CA PHE A 17 -0.94 2.45 18.86
C PHE A 17 -1.69 3.19 19.99
N PRO A 18 -2.15 4.43 19.77
CA PRO A 18 -2.79 5.22 20.82
C PRO A 18 -4.15 4.63 21.23
N THR A 19 -4.43 4.62 22.54
CA THR A 19 -5.71 4.16 23.08
C THR A 19 -6.83 5.20 22.97
N ASN A 20 -6.50 6.46 22.67
CA ASN A 20 -7.46 7.54 22.50
C ASN A 20 -7.32 8.17 21.11
N VAL A 21 -8.45 8.34 20.43
CA VAL A 21 -8.58 8.96 19.10
C VAL A 21 -7.93 10.35 19.05
N ASP A 22 -8.02 11.14 20.12
CA ASP A 22 -7.45 12.49 20.19
C ASP A 22 -5.91 12.49 20.04
N GLN A 23 -5.26 11.35 20.25
CA GLN A 23 -3.80 11.19 20.12
C GLN A 23 -3.39 10.69 18.74
N LEU A 24 -4.32 10.28 17.87
CA LEU A 24 -4.01 9.70 16.55
C LEU A 24 -3.21 10.66 15.67
N ALA A 25 -3.62 11.93 15.58
CA ALA A 25 -2.92 12.91 14.75
C ALA A 25 -1.46 13.11 15.19
N VAL A 26 -1.22 13.24 16.49
CA VAL A 26 0.14 13.38 17.05
C VAL A 26 0.96 12.11 16.82
N TRP A 27 0.33 10.95 16.99
CA TRP A 27 0.96 9.66 16.75
C TRP A 27 1.36 9.50 15.28
N MET A 28 0.47 9.79 14.33
CA MET A 28 0.77 9.73 12.89
C MET A 28 1.93 10.65 12.52
N GLN A 29 1.90 11.90 13.00
CA GLN A 29 2.99 12.85 12.75
C GLN A 29 4.33 12.35 13.31
N LYS A 30 4.32 11.70 14.48
CA LYS A 30 5.51 11.06 15.06
C LYS A 30 5.98 9.90 14.19
N GLN A 31 5.09 9.01 13.75
CA GLN A 31 5.46 7.88 12.88
C GLN A 31 6.05 8.39 11.56
N ASN A 32 5.39 9.33 10.88
CA ASN A 32 5.90 9.91 9.63
C ASN A 32 7.28 10.55 9.80
N LYS A 33 7.51 11.31 10.88
CA LYS A 33 8.84 11.87 11.19
C LYS A 33 9.90 10.78 11.39
N THR A 34 9.56 9.70 12.08
CA THR A 34 10.45 8.56 12.28
C THR A 34 10.80 7.88 10.96
N GLN A 35 9.82 7.61 10.08
CA GLN A 35 10.08 6.98 8.78
C GLN A 35 10.92 7.89 7.87
N CYS A 36 10.69 9.20 7.89
CA CYS A 36 11.52 10.19 7.18
C CYS A 36 12.96 10.21 7.70
N LEU A 37 13.17 10.13 9.03
CA LEU A 37 14.50 10.06 9.61
C LEU A 37 15.23 8.79 9.17
N HIS A 38 14.59 7.62 9.29
CA HIS A 38 15.17 6.36 8.85
C HIS A 38 15.51 6.35 7.35
N TYR A 39 14.65 6.97 6.53
CA TYR A 39 14.93 7.10 5.11
C TYR A 39 16.12 8.02 4.84
N LYS A 40 16.26 9.12 5.59
CA LYS A 40 17.45 9.99 5.51
C LYS A 40 18.72 9.23 5.88
N GLU A 41 18.70 8.46 6.96
CA GLU A 41 19.84 7.63 7.37
C GLU A 41 20.17 6.57 6.31
N TYR A 42 19.16 5.98 5.67
CA TYR A 42 19.34 5.08 4.52
C TYR A 42 20.06 5.80 3.37
N LEU A 43 19.62 7.00 2.98
CA LEU A 43 20.28 7.78 1.94
C LEU A 43 21.73 8.13 2.28
N GLU A 44 22.01 8.55 3.52
CA GLU A 44 23.37 8.82 3.99
C GLU A 44 24.27 7.57 3.88
N ARG A 45 23.75 6.37 4.22
CA ARG A 45 24.48 5.12 4.00
C ARG A 45 24.76 4.85 2.53
N ARG A 46 23.78 5.08 1.64
CA ARG A 46 23.93 4.89 0.19
C ARG A 46 24.94 5.86 -0.42
N GLU A 47 24.93 7.12 0.00
CA GLU A 47 25.91 8.13 -0.42
C GLU A 47 27.34 7.76 0.00
N ASN A 48 27.49 7.10 1.15
CA ASN A 48 28.77 6.57 1.64
C ASN A 48 29.17 5.21 1.02
N GLY A 49 28.49 4.76 -0.04
CA GLY A 49 28.87 3.57 -0.81
C GLY A 49 28.29 2.25 -0.29
N SER A 50 27.32 2.29 0.63
CA SER A 50 26.62 1.08 1.06
C SER A 50 25.80 0.47 -0.09
N ALA A 51 25.64 -0.85 -0.06
CA ALA A 51 24.83 -1.58 -1.03
C ALA A 51 23.33 -1.28 -0.88
N ARG A 52 22.56 -1.63 -1.92
CA ARG A 52 21.09 -1.71 -1.85
C ARG A 52 20.67 -2.66 -0.72
N GLU A 53 19.67 -2.27 0.06
CA GLU A 53 19.13 -3.04 1.17
C GLU A 53 18.05 -4.02 0.68
N PHE A 54 17.26 -3.68 -0.34
CA PHE A 54 16.14 -4.53 -0.80
C PHE A 54 16.48 -5.31 -2.07
N PHE A 55 17.08 -4.66 -3.07
CA PHE A 55 17.28 -5.23 -4.40
C PHE A 55 18.75 -5.30 -4.76
N GLY A 56 19.49 -6.28 -4.24
CA GLY A 56 20.90 -6.49 -4.60
C GLY A 56 21.15 -6.61 -6.11
N THR A 57 20.18 -7.15 -6.87
CA THR A 57 20.23 -7.31 -8.33
C THR A 57 18.90 -6.97 -9.00
N THR A 58 18.93 -6.70 -10.31
CA THR A 58 17.71 -6.53 -11.12
C THR A 58 16.79 -7.75 -11.04
N SER A 59 17.35 -8.97 -11.02
CA SER A 59 16.56 -10.20 -10.89
C SER A 59 15.81 -10.27 -9.54
N LYS A 60 16.40 -9.76 -8.46
CA LYS A 60 15.72 -9.67 -7.15
C LYS A 60 14.61 -8.62 -7.15
N ALA A 61 14.79 -7.49 -7.83
CA ALA A 61 13.70 -6.53 -8.05
C ALA A 61 12.56 -7.14 -8.87
N TYR A 62 12.88 -7.89 -9.95
CA TYR A 62 11.86 -8.56 -10.76
C TYR A 62 11.10 -9.62 -9.97
N GLU A 63 11.82 -10.42 -9.18
CA GLU A 63 11.25 -11.40 -8.26
C GLU A 63 10.23 -10.76 -7.31
N PHE A 64 10.61 -9.67 -6.67
CA PHE A 64 9.70 -8.90 -5.83
C PHE A 64 8.47 -8.43 -6.62
N LEU A 65 8.66 -7.78 -7.77
CA LEU A 65 7.58 -7.20 -8.56
C LEU A 65 6.53 -8.23 -8.98
N TYR A 66 6.92 -9.39 -9.49
CA TYR A 66 5.91 -10.38 -9.88
C TYR A 66 5.25 -11.04 -8.67
N LYS A 67 5.96 -11.18 -7.54
CA LYS A 67 5.42 -11.80 -6.31
C LYS A 67 4.38 -10.94 -5.61
N VAL A 68 4.54 -9.61 -5.61
CA VAL A 68 3.55 -8.69 -5.01
C VAL A 68 2.37 -8.39 -5.94
N ALA A 69 2.38 -8.95 -7.15
CA ALA A 69 1.40 -8.65 -8.17
C ALA A 69 -0.06 -8.95 -7.79
N PRO A 70 -0.40 -10.05 -7.09
CA PRO A 70 -1.77 -10.27 -6.64
C PRO A 70 -2.28 -9.12 -5.78
N THR A 71 -1.51 -8.70 -4.78
CA THR A 71 -1.85 -7.57 -3.90
C THR A 71 -1.98 -6.26 -4.68
N LYS A 72 -1.02 -5.94 -5.56
CA LYS A 72 -1.07 -4.67 -6.31
C LYS A 72 -2.12 -4.62 -7.42
N ARG A 73 -2.72 -5.76 -7.77
CA ARG A 73 -3.85 -5.83 -8.72
C ARG A 73 -5.20 -5.54 -8.09
N VAL A 74 -5.28 -5.51 -6.78
CA VAL A 74 -6.51 -5.22 -6.03
C VAL A 74 -6.38 -3.96 -5.18
N ASP A 75 -5.42 -3.10 -5.53
CA ASP A 75 -5.17 -1.84 -4.85
C ASP A 75 -6.44 -0.97 -4.79
N GLY A 76 -6.69 -0.38 -3.62
CA GLY A 76 -7.91 0.36 -3.30
C GLY A 76 -9.19 -0.48 -3.17
N ALA A 77 -9.19 -1.78 -3.48
CA ALA A 77 -10.43 -2.55 -3.55
C ALA A 77 -11.21 -2.60 -2.23
N TRP A 78 -10.52 -2.58 -1.08
CA TRP A 78 -11.17 -2.63 0.24
C TRP A 78 -12.16 -1.48 0.46
N LEU A 79 -11.98 -0.34 -0.22
CA LEU A 79 -12.85 0.83 -0.10
C LEU A 79 -14.15 0.72 -0.90
N TYR A 80 -14.28 -0.27 -1.79
CA TYR A 80 -15.46 -0.44 -2.64
C TYR A 80 -16.75 -0.52 -1.81
N SER A 81 -16.69 -1.15 -0.62
CA SER A 81 -17.81 -1.27 0.31
C SER A 81 -18.39 0.07 0.74
N PHE A 82 -17.60 1.16 0.76
CA PHE A 82 -18.10 2.49 1.12
C PHE A 82 -19.01 3.10 0.05
N THR A 83 -18.92 2.66 -1.21
CA THR A 83 -19.75 3.20 -2.31
C THR A 83 -21.26 2.98 -2.10
N GLN A 84 -21.62 2.00 -1.26
CA GLN A 84 -22.98 1.73 -0.82
C GLN A 84 -23.59 2.93 -0.07
N TYR A 85 -22.75 3.73 0.58
CA TYR A 85 -23.12 4.84 1.45
C TYR A 85 -22.83 6.21 0.80
N TRP A 86 -22.86 6.30 -0.53
CA TRP A 86 -22.52 7.51 -1.29
C TRP A 86 -23.27 8.78 -0.88
N ASN A 87 -24.45 8.64 -0.26
CA ASN A 87 -25.29 9.76 0.17
C ASN A 87 -25.05 10.16 1.64
N ASP A 88 -24.18 9.45 2.35
CA ASP A 88 -23.80 9.78 3.73
C ASP A 88 -22.47 10.55 3.72
N PRO A 89 -22.46 11.83 4.15
CA PRO A 89 -21.25 12.65 4.21
C PRO A 89 -20.12 12.04 5.05
N ALA A 90 -20.41 11.16 6.01
CA ALA A 90 -19.42 10.54 6.87
C ALA A 90 -18.44 9.62 6.09
N PHE A 91 -18.84 9.10 4.94
CA PHE A 91 -18.03 8.18 4.13
C PHE A 91 -17.45 8.83 2.87
N ARG A 92 -17.66 10.14 2.69
CA ARG A 92 -17.22 10.86 1.49
C ARG A 92 -15.72 10.73 1.25
N ASP A 93 -14.90 10.82 2.29
CA ASP A 93 -13.44 10.80 2.16
C ASP A 93 -12.95 9.40 1.74
N PHE A 94 -13.53 8.33 2.28
CA PHE A 94 -13.23 6.96 1.84
C PHE A 94 -13.59 6.72 0.37
N ILE A 95 -14.73 7.26 -0.07
CA ILE A 95 -15.14 7.17 -1.48
C ILE A 95 -14.21 7.99 -2.36
N GLN A 96 -13.75 9.15 -1.89
CA GLN A 96 -12.78 9.98 -2.60
C GLN A 96 -11.47 9.23 -2.83
N ILE A 97 -10.90 8.63 -1.78
CA ILE A 97 -9.69 7.79 -1.87
C ILE A 97 -9.91 6.64 -2.86
N TYR A 98 -11.06 5.95 -2.81
CA TYR A 98 -11.36 4.89 -3.77
C TYR A 98 -11.34 5.39 -5.23
N VAL A 99 -11.90 6.56 -5.49
CA VAL A 99 -11.92 7.14 -6.84
C VAL A 99 -10.51 7.59 -7.27
N GLU A 100 -9.67 8.02 -6.33
CA GLU A 100 -8.25 8.35 -6.56
C GLU A 100 -7.44 7.11 -6.96
N GLU A 101 -7.60 6.00 -6.24
CA GLU A 101 -7.02 4.68 -6.57
C GLU A 101 -7.44 4.21 -7.98
N LEU A 102 -8.69 4.48 -8.34
CA LEU A 102 -9.21 4.20 -9.68
C LEU A 102 -8.70 5.17 -10.76
N GLY A 103 -7.98 6.23 -10.39
CA GLY A 103 -7.34 7.20 -11.27
C GLY A 103 -8.21 8.40 -11.61
N LEU A 104 -9.22 8.74 -10.80
CA LEU A 104 -10.13 9.88 -10.99
C LEU A 104 -10.79 9.91 -12.39
N GLY A 105 -11.13 8.72 -12.92
CA GLY A 105 -11.69 8.56 -14.27
C GLY A 105 -10.66 8.52 -15.40
N SER A 106 -9.36 8.71 -15.12
CA SER A 106 -8.27 8.54 -16.06
C SER A 106 -7.65 7.15 -15.98
N SER A 107 -7.77 6.38 -17.06
CA SER A 107 -7.12 5.07 -17.20
C SER A 107 -5.59 5.14 -17.07
N GLN A 108 -4.95 6.29 -17.33
CA GLN A 108 -3.50 6.44 -17.24
C GLN A 108 -3.02 6.69 -15.82
N SER A 109 -3.95 7.07 -14.94
CA SER A 109 -3.70 7.32 -13.52
C SER A 109 -4.16 6.15 -12.64
N ASN A 110 -4.98 5.23 -13.16
CA ASN A 110 -5.43 4.04 -12.42
C ASN A 110 -4.24 3.21 -11.91
N HIS A 111 -4.20 2.96 -10.59
CA HIS A 111 -3.05 2.36 -9.90
C HIS A 111 -2.78 0.94 -10.42
N VAL A 112 -3.82 0.10 -10.48
CA VAL A 112 -3.74 -1.28 -11.00
C VAL A 112 -3.24 -1.33 -12.45
N LYS A 113 -3.67 -0.39 -13.31
CA LYS A 113 -3.19 -0.31 -14.70
C LYS A 113 -1.73 0.09 -14.78
N LEU A 114 -1.28 1.03 -13.94
CA LEU A 114 0.13 1.43 -13.89
C LEU A 114 1.02 0.26 -13.48
N PHE A 115 0.62 -0.49 -12.45
CA PHE A 115 1.36 -1.67 -12.01
C PHE A 115 1.41 -2.78 -13.08
N ASN A 116 0.27 -3.08 -13.71
CA ASN A 116 0.25 -4.07 -14.80
C ASN A 116 1.07 -3.63 -16.01
N LYS A 117 1.09 -2.33 -16.35
CA LYS A 117 1.95 -1.78 -17.41
C LYS A 117 3.43 -1.99 -17.09
N LEU A 118 3.84 -1.79 -15.83
CA LEU A 118 5.19 -2.09 -15.36
C LEU A 118 5.54 -3.58 -15.53
N LEU A 119 4.67 -4.50 -15.12
CA LEU A 119 4.94 -5.93 -15.30
C LEU A 119 5.05 -6.32 -16.78
N LEU A 120 4.20 -5.75 -17.63
CA LEU A 120 4.23 -6.01 -19.07
C LEU A 120 5.51 -5.48 -19.72
N SER A 121 5.95 -4.26 -19.38
CA SER A 121 7.17 -3.66 -19.95
C SER A 121 8.43 -4.44 -19.59
N LEU A 122 8.44 -5.11 -18.43
CA LEU A 122 9.54 -5.97 -17.96
C LEU A 122 9.40 -7.43 -18.40
N GLY A 123 8.33 -7.81 -19.11
CA GLY A 123 8.08 -9.19 -19.51
C GLY A 123 7.78 -10.13 -18.34
N LEU A 124 7.27 -9.60 -17.23
CA LEU A 124 7.03 -10.33 -15.98
C LEU A 124 5.63 -10.91 -15.84
N HIS A 125 4.72 -10.61 -16.77
CA HIS A 125 3.30 -10.96 -16.66
C HIS A 125 3.07 -12.46 -16.43
N GLN A 126 3.71 -13.35 -17.19
CA GLN A 126 3.51 -14.79 -17.01
C GLN A 126 3.94 -15.32 -15.63
N PHE A 127 4.97 -14.72 -15.00
CA PHE A 127 5.45 -15.16 -13.69
C PHE A 127 4.46 -14.82 -12.56
N SER A 128 3.60 -13.83 -12.79
CA SER A 128 2.61 -13.37 -11.82
C SER A 128 1.29 -14.15 -11.82
N MET A 129 1.12 -15.16 -12.68
CA MET A 129 -0.15 -15.89 -12.83
C MET A 129 -0.23 -17.19 -12.02
N ASN A 130 0.90 -17.80 -11.69
CA ASN A 130 0.97 -19.12 -11.04
C ASN A 130 1.87 -19.06 -9.80
N LEU A 131 1.52 -18.21 -8.85
CA LEU A 131 2.23 -18.10 -7.58
C LEU A 131 1.66 -19.08 -6.55
N PRO A 132 2.44 -19.47 -5.52
CA PRO A 132 1.89 -20.13 -4.35
C PRO A 132 0.81 -19.28 -3.65
N ASP A 133 -0.14 -19.92 -2.98
CA ASP A 133 -1.30 -19.28 -2.34
C ASP A 133 -0.93 -18.16 -1.35
N GLU A 134 0.24 -18.27 -0.70
CA GLU A 134 0.76 -17.26 0.25
C GLU A 134 0.83 -15.85 -0.36
N TYR A 135 1.08 -15.73 -1.67
CA TYR A 135 1.15 -14.44 -2.36
C TYR A 135 -0.23 -13.83 -2.65
N TYR A 136 -1.30 -14.63 -2.58
CA TYR A 136 -2.68 -14.19 -2.80
C TYR A 136 -3.40 -13.85 -1.49
N HIS A 137 -2.85 -14.24 -0.34
CA HIS A 137 -3.50 -14.07 0.95
C HIS A 137 -3.86 -12.60 1.24
N GLN A 138 -2.92 -11.68 1.02
CA GLN A 138 -3.17 -10.24 1.21
C GLN A 138 -4.20 -9.68 0.21
N SER A 139 -4.18 -10.13 -1.04
CA SER A 139 -5.21 -9.73 -2.01
C SER A 139 -6.60 -10.27 -1.65
N ALA A 140 -6.67 -11.47 -1.07
CA ALA A 140 -7.92 -12.07 -0.63
C ALA A 140 -8.53 -11.26 0.52
N ILE A 141 -7.71 -10.77 1.46
CA ILE A 141 -8.14 -9.87 2.53
C ILE A 141 -8.73 -8.57 1.94
N GLN A 142 -8.01 -7.89 1.05
CA GLN A 142 -8.49 -6.64 0.44
C GLN A 142 -9.81 -6.83 -0.33
N LEU A 143 -9.93 -7.91 -1.10
CA LEU A 143 -11.16 -8.25 -1.80
C LEU A 143 -12.30 -8.65 -0.85
N ALA A 144 -12.00 -9.34 0.25
CA ALA A 144 -13.01 -9.68 1.24
C ALA A 144 -13.55 -8.42 1.95
N LEU A 145 -12.68 -7.45 2.27
CA LEU A 145 -13.07 -6.15 2.81
C LEU A 145 -13.96 -5.36 1.84
N ALA A 146 -13.69 -5.46 0.53
CA ALA A 146 -14.48 -4.82 -0.52
C ALA A 146 -15.97 -5.21 -0.48
N TYR A 147 -16.27 -6.44 -0.06
CA TYR A 147 -17.64 -6.99 0.02
C TYR A 147 -18.09 -7.25 1.46
N ALA A 148 -17.39 -6.72 2.45
CA ALA A 148 -17.73 -6.92 3.85
C ALA A 148 -19.04 -6.19 4.22
N PRO A 149 -19.83 -6.73 5.15
CA PRO A 149 -21.04 -6.08 5.63
C PRO A 149 -20.71 -4.81 6.44
N SER A 150 -21.73 -3.98 6.71
CA SER A 150 -21.60 -2.72 7.48
C SER A 150 -20.88 -2.87 8.81
N ASP A 151 -20.98 -4.04 9.43
CA ASP A 151 -20.37 -4.32 10.74
C ASP A 151 -18.83 -4.28 10.69
N PHE A 152 -18.24 -4.38 9.49
CA PHE A 152 -16.79 -4.29 9.25
C PHE A 152 -16.30 -2.87 8.91
N ILE A 153 -17.16 -1.84 8.96
CA ILE A 153 -16.75 -0.45 8.69
C ILE A 153 -15.52 -0.04 9.54
N PRO A 154 -15.45 -0.33 10.85
CA PRO A 154 -14.26 -0.02 11.66
C PRO A 154 -12.98 -0.69 11.14
N GLU A 155 -13.05 -1.94 10.73
CA GLU A 155 -11.93 -2.72 10.21
C GLU A 155 -11.47 -2.21 8.85
N ILE A 156 -12.41 -1.87 7.95
CA ILE A 156 -12.07 -1.29 6.64
C ILE A 156 -11.41 0.08 6.84
N ALA A 157 -11.94 0.92 7.74
CA ALA A 157 -11.36 2.21 8.07
C ALA A 157 -9.96 2.08 8.70
N GLY A 158 -9.78 1.12 9.62
CA GLY A 158 -8.49 0.82 10.24
C GLY A 158 -7.47 0.26 9.25
N PHE A 159 -7.91 -0.62 8.34
CA PHE A 159 -7.08 -1.11 7.24
C PHE A 159 -6.60 0.04 6.35
N ASN A 160 -7.53 0.91 5.93
CA ASN A 160 -7.19 2.09 5.13
C ASN A 160 -6.20 3.00 5.86
N PHE A 161 -6.48 3.31 7.13
CA PHE A 161 -5.60 4.13 7.97
C PHE A 161 -4.17 3.57 8.03
N GLY A 162 -4.03 2.26 8.19
CA GLY A 162 -2.72 1.58 8.19
C GLY A 162 -2.05 1.57 6.82
N TYR A 163 -2.82 1.42 5.75
CA TYR A 163 -2.33 1.39 4.37
C TYR A 163 -1.76 2.74 3.92
N GLU A 164 -2.40 3.85 4.33
CA GLU A 164 -2.00 5.21 3.95
C GLU A 164 -0.81 5.78 4.76
N GLN A 165 -0.35 5.11 5.82
CA GLN A 165 0.85 5.55 6.54
C GLN A 165 2.06 5.51 5.62
N LEU A 166 2.96 6.50 5.68
CA LEU A 166 4.22 6.49 4.92
C LEU A 166 5.11 5.33 5.36
N PRO A 167 5.23 4.23 4.61
CA PRO A 167 6.01 3.11 5.08
C PRO A 167 7.42 3.21 4.50
N LEU A 168 8.45 3.15 5.36
CA LEU A 168 9.86 3.28 4.95
C LEU A 168 10.23 2.36 3.78
N HIS A 169 9.67 1.16 3.74
CA HIS A 169 9.93 0.20 2.68
C HIS A 169 9.52 0.73 1.29
N LEU A 170 8.46 1.54 1.17
CA LEU A 170 8.06 2.13 -0.12
C LEU A 170 9.06 3.20 -0.57
N LEU A 171 9.57 4.03 0.35
CA LEU A 171 10.59 5.03 0.05
C LEU A 171 11.87 4.36 -0.50
N ILE A 172 12.35 3.32 0.19
CA ILE A 172 13.54 2.55 -0.23
C ILE A 172 13.26 1.81 -1.55
N THR A 173 12.12 1.13 -1.68
CA THR A 173 11.72 0.42 -2.90
C THR A 173 11.74 1.36 -4.10
N ASN A 174 11.13 2.53 -3.98
CA ASN A 174 11.09 3.53 -5.03
C ASN A 174 12.50 4.02 -5.43
N TYR A 175 13.34 4.32 -4.44
CA TYR A 175 14.72 4.73 -4.66
C TYR A 175 15.52 3.67 -5.42
N GLU A 176 15.47 2.42 -4.96
CA GLU A 176 16.28 1.34 -5.52
C GLU A 176 15.79 0.86 -6.90
N LEU A 177 14.47 0.85 -7.14
CA LEU A 177 13.93 0.56 -8.47
C LEU A 177 14.41 1.60 -9.49
N LYS A 178 14.39 2.89 -9.11
CA LYS A 178 14.90 3.96 -9.97
C LYS A 178 16.39 3.82 -10.25
N GLU A 179 17.20 3.46 -9.24
CA GLU A 179 18.63 3.18 -9.40
C GLU A 179 18.89 2.02 -10.37
N LEU A 180 18.03 1.00 -10.36
CA LEU A 180 18.06 -0.14 -11.28
C LEU A 180 17.50 0.17 -12.69
N GLY A 181 17.05 1.40 -12.95
CA GLY A 181 16.44 1.79 -14.22
C GLY A 181 15.04 1.21 -14.44
N ILE A 182 14.34 0.82 -13.38
CA ILE A 182 12.98 0.28 -13.41
C ILE A 182 11.98 1.42 -13.15
N ASP A 183 10.91 1.48 -13.95
CA ASP A 183 9.84 2.46 -13.76
C ASP A 183 9.16 2.25 -12.40
N SER A 184 9.29 3.26 -11.52
CA SER A 184 8.73 3.24 -10.18
C SER A 184 7.47 4.10 -10.02
N LYS A 185 6.84 4.53 -11.12
CA LYS A 185 5.67 5.44 -11.10
C LYS A 185 4.55 4.96 -10.18
N TYR A 186 4.20 3.67 -10.21
CA TYR A 186 3.19 3.10 -9.32
C TYR A 186 3.54 3.32 -7.83
N PHE A 187 4.78 3.01 -7.42
CA PHE A 187 5.23 3.18 -6.04
C PHE A 187 5.33 4.65 -5.61
N ASN A 188 5.63 5.55 -6.55
CA ASN A 188 5.68 6.99 -6.26
C ASN A 188 4.30 7.55 -5.86
N LEU A 189 3.21 7.03 -6.40
CA LEU A 189 1.86 7.51 -6.10
C LEU A 189 1.60 7.46 -4.59
N HIS A 190 1.90 6.32 -3.97
CA HIS A 190 1.75 6.11 -2.53
C HIS A 190 2.81 6.83 -1.66
N ILE A 191 3.72 7.58 -2.26
CA ILE A 191 4.66 8.47 -1.54
C ILE A 191 4.16 9.92 -1.62
N THR A 192 3.73 10.35 -2.80
CA THR A 192 3.35 11.74 -3.08
C THR A 192 1.88 12.06 -2.81
N ILE A 193 0.99 11.07 -2.81
CA ILE A 193 -0.46 11.31 -2.76
C ILE A 193 -0.99 11.41 -1.32
N ASP A 194 -0.35 10.79 -0.33
CA ASP A 194 -0.94 10.78 1.03
C ASP A 194 -0.09 11.46 2.12
N ASN A 195 1.17 11.79 1.84
CA ASN A 195 2.12 12.15 2.90
C ASN A 195 2.56 13.61 2.96
N PHE A 196 2.12 14.45 2.01
CA PHE A 196 2.51 15.87 2.00
C PHE A 196 1.34 16.87 2.05
N ASP A 197 0.08 16.47 1.80
CA ASP A 197 -1.04 17.44 1.69
C ASP A 197 -2.24 17.22 2.63
N ASN A 198 -2.25 16.21 3.51
CA ASN A 198 -3.31 16.03 4.53
C ASN A 198 -2.81 16.10 5.98
N GLY A 199 -1.69 16.79 6.21
CA GLY A 199 -1.13 17.07 7.54
C GLY A 199 -1.80 18.22 8.27
#